data_AF-A0A8H7K7B5-F1
#
_entry.id   AF-A0A8H7K7B5-F1
#
_cell.length_a   1.000
_cell.length_b   1.000
_cell.length_c   1.000
_cell.angle_alpha   90.00
_cell.angle_beta   90.00
_cell.angle_gamma   90.00
#
_symmetry.space_group_name_H-M   'P 1'
#
loop_
_entity.id
_entity.type
_entity.pdbx_description
1 polymer ?
#
loop_
_entity_poly.entity_id
_entity_poly.type
_entity_poly.pdbx_seq_one_letter_code
_entity_poly.pdbx_strand_id
1 'polypeptide(L)'
;MLIATKPRSSGNYLYIRPTMIGTQAQLGVQEPKTALMYIIITFMPVMDTPAGGMRLHTSPEDMVHAWVGGFGYAKLGANYGPSLKCIEAGASNFFVLWKRKDGRKELIVAPLDDKLIMDAVTRRSCLELARERLGDNIVITEHKYSIDGVIEADSEGRILEAFAAGTAFFICAVSQIHHHGKDINIPMGPENEPGEVTKKIKSRLFDVMYSKTQHEWGVVIPEKE
;
A
#
# COMPACT_ATOMS: atom_id res chain seq x y z
N MET A 1 8.91 3.41 9.23
CA MET A 1 8.18 4.43 10.02
C MET A 1 8.53 5.79 9.42
N LEU A 2 7.59 6.72 9.33
CA LEU A 2 7.80 8.05 8.72
C LEU A 2 7.49 9.14 9.76
N ILE A 3 8.30 10.19 9.79
CA ILE A 3 8.02 11.41 10.54
C ILE A 3 7.76 12.52 9.52
N ALA A 4 6.57 13.11 9.54
CA ALA A 4 6.27 14.31 8.76
C ALA A 4 6.95 15.51 9.43
N THR A 5 7.72 16.26 8.67
CA THR A 5 8.43 17.45 9.18
C THR A 5 7.64 18.71 8.83
N LYS A 6 7.50 19.63 9.78
CA LYS A 6 7.09 21.02 9.47
C LYS A 6 8.27 21.72 8.75
N PRO A 7 8.02 22.69 7.87
CA PRO A 7 8.99 23.04 6.83
C PRO A 7 10.24 23.76 7.39
N ARG A 8 11.40 23.11 7.24
CA ARG A 8 12.75 23.69 7.12
C ARG A 8 13.51 22.88 6.07
N SER A 9 13.35 23.25 4.80
CA SER A 9 14.09 22.85 3.57
C SER A 9 14.85 21.51 3.46
N SER A 10 14.66 20.86 2.30
CA SER A 10 15.20 19.58 1.76
C SER A 10 14.53 18.29 2.27
N GLY A 11 13.25 18.12 1.95
CA GLY A 11 12.46 16.91 2.21
C GLY A 11 11.30 17.19 3.18
N ASN A 12 10.15 16.57 2.93
CA ASN A 12 8.93 16.75 3.74
C ASN A 12 8.73 15.63 4.76
N TYR A 13 9.55 14.58 4.69
CA TYR A 13 9.52 13.43 5.58
C TYR A 13 10.91 12.94 5.93
N LEU A 14 11.05 12.45 7.16
CA LEU A 14 12.14 11.57 7.57
C LEU A 14 11.67 10.12 7.47
N TYR A 15 12.30 9.36 6.58
CA TYR A 15 12.08 7.93 6.47
C TYR A 15 13.02 7.18 7.42
N ILE A 16 12.44 6.44 8.36
CA ILE A 16 13.15 5.65 9.36
C ILE A 16 13.12 4.19 8.94
N ARG A 17 14.32 3.60 8.79
CA ARG A 17 14.57 2.21 8.41
C ARG A 17 15.29 1.46 9.54
N PRO A 18 14.57 1.00 10.57
CA PRO A 18 15.09 0.00 11.49
C PRO A 18 15.40 -1.28 10.72
N THR A 19 16.57 -1.84 10.94
CA THR A 19 17.04 -3.06 10.29
C THR A 19 17.70 -3.96 11.31
N MET A 20 17.44 -5.26 11.21
CA MET A 20 18.04 -6.28 12.06
C MET A 20 18.58 -7.40 11.18
N ILE A 21 19.82 -7.81 11.42
CA ILE A 21 20.50 -8.89 10.70
C ILE A 21 21.21 -9.83 11.68
N GLY A 22 21.22 -11.13 11.37
CA GLY A 22 22.07 -12.10 12.08
C GLY A 22 23.54 -11.91 11.67
N THR A 23 24.46 -11.90 12.63
CA THR A 23 25.89 -11.58 12.40
C THR A 23 26.84 -12.68 12.86
N GLN A 24 26.31 -13.88 13.15
CA GLN A 24 27.11 -15.00 13.61
C GLN A 24 28.12 -15.43 12.54
N ALA A 25 29.39 -15.54 12.92
CA ALA A 25 30.47 -15.99 12.05
C ALA A 25 30.48 -17.53 11.90
N GLN A 26 29.39 -18.11 11.39
CA GLN A 26 29.29 -19.54 11.13
C GLN A 26 28.43 -19.80 9.88
N LEU A 27 28.80 -20.82 9.10
CA LEU A 27 28.10 -21.20 7.86
C LEU A 27 26.84 -22.05 8.07
N GLY A 28 26.75 -22.76 9.20
CA GLY A 28 25.63 -23.66 9.48
C GLY A 28 24.30 -22.91 9.58
N VAL A 29 23.27 -23.42 8.90
CA VAL A 29 21.91 -22.86 8.97
C VAL A 29 21.29 -23.21 10.31
N GLN A 30 21.22 -22.23 11.20
CA GLN A 30 20.66 -22.35 12.54
C GLN A 30 20.20 -20.96 13.02
N GLU A 31 19.52 -20.92 14.16
CA GLU A 31 19.19 -19.66 14.81
C GLU A 31 20.47 -18.87 15.16
N PRO A 32 20.58 -17.58 14.78
CA PRO A 32 21.77 -16.79 15.05
C PRO A 32 21.90 -16.44 16.54
N LYS A 33 23.08 -16.67 17.12
CA LYS A 33 23.43 -16.29 18.51
C LYS A 33 23.85 -14.83 18.66
N THR A 34 24.17 -14.17 17.55
CA THR A 34 24.52 -12.74 17.51
C THR A 34 23.74 -12.06 16.40
N ALA A 35 23.29 -10.84 16.67
CA ALA A 35 22.59 -10.01 15.71
C ALA A 35 23.03 -8.55 15.84
N LEU A 36 22.86 -7.79 14.76
CA LEU A 36 23.05 -6.34 14.73
C LEU A 36 21.70 -5.69 14.42
N MET A 37 21.28 -4.76 15.27
CA MET A 37 20.19 -3.84 15.01
C MET A 37 20.75 -2.45 14.75
N TYR A 38 20.32 -1.81 13.68
CA TYR A 38 20.70 -0.45 13.33
C TYR A 38 19.53 0.30 12.71
N ILE A 39 19.60 1.63 12.71
CA ILE A 39 18.57 2.51 12.14
C ILE A 39 19.24 3.44 11.15
N ILE A 40 18.74 3.46 9.91
CA ILE A 40 19.09 4.48 8.91
C ILE A 40 17.92 5.47 8.85
N ILE A 41 18.25 6.77 8.82
CA ILE A 41 17.29 7.85 8.64
C ILE A 41 17.69 8.64 7.39
N THR A 42 16.73 8.90 6.51
CA THR A 42 16.94 9.71 5.30
C THR A 42 15.79 10.68 5.09
N PHE A 43 16.09 11.83 4.50
CA PHE A 43 15.06 12.70 3.95
C PHE A 43 14.45 12.05 2.71
N MET A 44 13.12 12.09 2.61
CA MET A 44 12.40 11.69 1.40
C MET A 44 11.47 12.81 0.92
N PRO A 45 11.38 13.02 -0.40
CA PRO A 45 10.35 13.88 -0.96
C PRO A 45 8.96 13.24 -0.79
N VAL A 46 7.91 14.05 -0.88
CA VAL A 46 6.56 13.52 -1.09
C VAL A 46 6.54 12.87 -2.47
N MET A 47 6.18 11.60 -2.54
CA MET A 47 5.87 10.95 -3.81
C MET A 47 4.35 10.90 -3.95
N ASP A 48 3.84 11.47 -5.04
CA ASP A 48 2.41 11.45 -5.37
C ASP A 48 2.13 10.45 -6.50
N THR A 49 0.85 10.24 -6.76
CA THR A 49 0.35 9.55 -7.93
C THR A 49 0.98 10.18 -9.18
N PRO A 50 1.59 9.39 -10.07
CA PRO A 50 2.12 9.92 -11.32
C PRO A 50 1.00 10.49 -12.19
N ALA A 51 1.32 11.46 -13.04
CA ALA A 51 0.35 12.03 -13.98
C ALA A 51 -0.29 10.92 -14.82
N GLY A 52 -1.62 10.86 -14.84
CA GLY A 52 -2.36 9.79 -15.52
C GLY A 52 -2.54 8.51 -14.70
N GLY A 53 -2.11 8.47 -13.44
CA GLY A 53 -2.24 7.31 -12.55
C GLY A 53 -1.12 6.26 -12.72
N MET A 54 -0.95 5.44 -11.69
CA MET A 54 0.00 4.32 -11.74
C MET A 54 -0.52 3.23 -12.66
N ARG A 55 0.34 2.71 -13.53
CA ARG A 55 0.06 1.52 -14.34
C ARG A 55 0.74 0.33 -13.70
N LEU A 56 -0.06 -0.66 -13.36
CA LEU A 56 0.40 -1.93 -12.84
C LEU A 56 0.47 -2.92 -13.98
N HIS A 57 1.33 -3.89 -13.83
CA HIS A 57 1.32 -5.12 -14.61
C HIS A 57 1.18 -6.25 -13.58
N THR A 58 0.86 -7.46 -14.01
CA THR A 58 0.76 -8.61 -13.12
C THR A 58 1.97 -9.52 -13.30
N SER A 59 2.33 -10.24 -12.25
CA SER A 59 3.39 -11.24 -12.34
C SER A 59 3.14 -12.26 -13.45
N PRO A 60 4.19 -12.75 -14.12
CA PRO A 60 4.12 -13.91 -14.99
C PRO A 60 3.51 -15.12 -14.28
N GLU A 61 2.94 -16.06 -15.05
CA GLU A 61 2.25 -17.25 -14.49
C GLU A 61 3.19 -18.15 -13.67
N ASP A 62 4.49 -18.13 -13.96
CA ASP A 62 5.52 -18.93 -13.28
C ASP A 62 6.12 -18.23 -12.05
N MET A 63 5.57 -17.09 -11.64
CA MET A 63 6.07 -16.29 -10.53
C MET A 63 5.03 -16.10 -9.43
N VAL A 64 5.42 -16.42 -8.19
CA VAL A 64 4.65 -16.11 -6.99
C VAL A 64 5.52 -15.35 -5.99
N HIS A 65 4.94 -14.32 -5.36
CA HIS A 65 5.63 -13.54 -4.34
C HIS A 65 5.67 -14.25 -2.98
N ALA A 66 4.60 -14.96 -2.63
CA ALA A 66 4.43 -15.65 -1.36
C ALA A 66 3.51 -16.87 -1.51
N TRP A 67 3.61 -17.82 -0.57
CA TRP A 67 2.78 -19.01 -0.49
C TRP A 67 2.37 -19.30 0.97
N VAL A 68 1.32 -20.10 1.17
CA VAL A 68 0.83 -20.46 2.50
C VAL A 68 1.89 -21.27 3.24
N GLY A 69 2.21 -20.87 4.47
CA GLY A 69 3.32 -21.43 5.25
C GLY A 69 4.68 -20.78 4.96
N GLY A 70 4.76 -19.89 3.98
CA GLY A 70 5.92 -19.02 3.76
C GLY A 70 5.94 -17.82 4.73
N PHE A 71 6.67 -16.76 4.35
CA PHE A 71 6.90 -15.59 5.19
C PHE A 71 6.50 -14.26 4.52
N GLY A 72 5.57 -14.30 3.56
CA GLY A 72 5.07 -13.12 2.83
C GLY A 72 4.42 -12.05 3.71
N TYR A 73 3.80 -12.48 4.83
CA TYR A 73 3.24 -11.58 5.84
C TYR A 73 4.30 -10.74 6.60
N ALA A 74 5.58 -11.11 6.54
CA ALA A 74 6.66 -10.48 7.29
C ALA A 74 7.54 -9.59 6.41
N LYS A 75 8.12 -8.53 7.00
CA LYS A 75 9.00 -7.60 6.29
C LYS A 75 10.45 -8.10 6.22
N LEU A 76 10.65 -9.26 5.61
CA LEU A 76 11.95 -9.93 5.48
C LEU A 76 12.61 -9.63 4.13
N GLY A 77 13.92 -9.39 4.12
CA GLY A 77 14.68 -9.10 2.89
C GLY A 77 14.49 -10.14 1.79
N ALA A 78 14.31 -11.41 2.16
CA ALA A 78 14.06 -12.51 1.23
C ALA A 78 12.80 -12.36 0.37
N ASN A 79 11.78 -11.60 0.81
CA ASN A 79 10.58 -11.33 0.01
C ASN A 79 10.83 -10.32 -1.13
N TYR A 80 11.89 -9.51 -1.03
CA TYR A 80 12.12 -8.38 -1.94
C TYR A 80 13.07 -8.73 -3.09
N GLY A 81 14.11 -9.54 -2.81
CA GLY A 81 15.13 -9.90 -3.81
C GLY A 81 14.55 -10.51 -5.10
N PRO A 82 13.72 -11.57 -5.02
CA PRO A 82 13.10 -12.19 -6.20
C PRO A 82 12.16 -11.25 -6.95
N SER A 83 11.53 -10.31 -6.25
CA SER A 83 10.55 -9.36 -6.80
C SER A 83 11.19 -8.29 -7.69
N LEU A 84 12.52 -8.12 -7.70
CA LEU A 84 13.20 -7.16 -8.58
C LEU A 84 12.99 -7.45 -10.08
N LYS A 85 12.60 -8.68 -10.43
CA LYS A 85 12.27 -9.06 -11.81
C LYS A 85 10.88 -8.58 -12.27
N CYS A 86 9.98 -8.22 -11.34
CA CYS A 86 8.62 -7.79 -11.64
C CYS A 86 8.32 -6.48 -10.87
N ILE A 87 8.45 -5.34 -11.54
CA ILE A 87 8.42 -4.01 -10.91
C ILE A 87 6.98 -3.46 -10.90
N GLU A 88 6.04 -4.09 -10.16
CA GLU A 88 4.60 -3.73 -10.20
C GLU A 88 3.97 -3.75 -8.83
N ALA A 89 3.30 -2.65 -8.43
CA ALA A 89 2.68 -2.39 -7.10
C ALA A 89 3.56 -2.65 -5.84
N GLY A 90 4.72 -3.27 -6.01
CA GLY A 90 5.76 -3.55 -5.05
C GLY A 90 5.24 -4.14 -3.74
N ALA A 91 5.76 -3.59 -2.65
CA ALA A 91 5.42 -3.96 -1.29
C ALA A 91 4.23 -3.16 -0.72
N SER A 92 3.23 -2.89 -1.57
CA SER A 92 2.03 -2.12 -1.23
C SER A 92 0.79 -3.01 -1.24
N ASN A 93 -0.23 -2.65 -0.47
CA ASN A 93 -1.52 -3.34 -0.51
C ASN A 93 -2.43 -2.70 -1.56
N PHE A 94 -3.17 -3.52 -2.30
CA PHE A 94 -4.01 -3.06 -3.40
C PHE A 94 -5.50 -3.03 -3.01
N PHE A 95 -6.15 -1.91 -3.31
CA PHE A 95 -7.55 -1.66 -3.03
C PHE A 95 -8.31 -1.40 -4.34
N VAL A 96 -9.52 -1.92 -4.43
CA VAL A 96 -10.44 -1.65 -5.55
C VAL A 96 -11.75 -1.14 -4.98
N LEU A 97 -12.24 -0.04 -5.55
CA LEU A 97 -13.61 0.42 -5.35
C LEU A 97 -14.42 0.02 -6.57
N TRP A 98 -15.49 -0.76 -6.38
CA TRP A 98 -16.39 -1.14 -7.44
C TRP A 98 -17.85 -1.10 -7.00
N LYS A 99 -18.76 -1.26 -7.95
CA LYS A 99 -20.15 -1.61 -7.69
C LYS A 99 -20.28 -3.14 -7.59
N ARG A 100 -20.96 -3.60 -6.56
CA ARG A 100 -21.41 -5.00 -6.45
C ARG A 100 -22.58 -5.23 -7.41
N LYS A 101 -22.90 -6.51 -7.66
CA LYS A 101 -24.05 -6.90 -8.49
C LYS A 101 -25.40 -6.46 -7.90
N ASP A 102 -25.46 -6.23 -6.58
CA ASP A 102 -26.63 -5.67 -5.90
C ASP A 102 -26.71 -4.12 -5.97
N GLY A 103 -25.78 -3.48 -6.69
CA GLY A 103 -25.73 -2.03 -6.90
C GLY A 103 -24.98 -1.24 -5.83
N ARG A 104 -24.63 -1.84 -4.68
CA ARG A 104 -23.89 -1.13 -3.61
C ARG A 104 -22.44 -0.90 -4.01
N LYS A 105 -21.87 0.23 -3.57
CA LYS A 105 -20.43 0.48 -3.69
C LYS A 105 -19.68 -0.32 -2.63
N GLU A 106 -18.55 -0.90 -3.02
CA GLU A 106 -17.70 -1.68 -2.13
C GLU A 106 -16.23 -1.33 -2.37
N LEU A 107 -15.53 -1.00 -1.29
CA LEU A 107 -14.08 -0.89 -1.24
C LEU A 107 -13.53 -2.23 -0.71
N ILE A 108 -12.89 -3.00 -1.58
CA ILE A 108 -12.36 -4.32 -1.26
C ILE A 108 -10.82 -4.29 -1.17
N VAL A 109 -10.30 -5.07 -0.23
CA VAL A 109 -8.88 -5.40 -0.09
C VAL A 109 -8.74 -6.88 0.27
N ALA A 110 -7.63 -7.50 -0.11
CA ALA A 110 -7.41 -8.90 0.20
C ALA A 110 -7.19 -9.09 1.71
N PRO A 111 -7.66 -10.22 2.30
CA PRO A 111 -7.59 -10.50 3.72
C PRO A 111 -6.18 -10.94 4.14
N LEU A 112 -5.97 -11.06 5.45
CA LEU A 112 -4.68 -11.42 6.05
C LEU A 112 -4.63 -12.85 6.61
N ASP A 113 -5.72 -13.61 6.46
CA ASP A 113 -5.94 -14.96 7.02
C ASP A 113 -4.89 -15.97 6.58
N ASP A 114 -4.56 -15.98 5.29
CA ASP A 114 -3.62 -16.94 4.70
C ASP A 114 -2.14 -16.58 4.91
N LYS A 115 -1.86 -15.46 5.59
CA LYS A 115 -0.50 -14.93 5.81
C LYS A 115 0.33 -14.73 4.53
N LEU A 116 -0.33 -14.53 3.39
CA LEU A 116 0.31 -14.20 2.11
C LEU A 116 0.66 -12.70 2.01
N ILE A 117 -0.13 -11.87 2.69
CA ILE A 117 -0.10 -10.42 2.57
C ILE A 117 0.45 -9.81 3.86
N MET A 118 1.36 -8.85 3.72
CA MET A 118 1.88 -8.08 4.84
C MET A 118 0.79 -7.18 5.44
N ASP A 119 0.64 -7.25 6.77
CA ASP A 119 -0.23 -6.37 7.56
C ASP A 119 0.41 -4.97 7.68
N ALA A 120 0.34 -4.21 6.58
CA ALA A 120 0.95 -2.89 6.53
C ALA A 120 0.14 -1.85 7.31
N VAL A 121 0.84 -0.98 8.04
CA VAL A 121 0.22 0.13 8.79
C VAL A 121 -0.64 1.01 7.87
N THR A 122 -0.16 1.34 6.66
CA THR A 122 -0.91 2.19 5.71
C THR A 122 -2.21 1.52 5.23
N ARG A 123 -2.22 0.19 5.04
CA ARG A 123 -3.44 -0.58 4.72
C ARG A 123 -4.46 -0.46 5.85
N ARG A 124 -4.01 -0.69 7.08
CA ARG A 124 -4.86 -0.58 8.28
C ARG A 124 -5.44 0.82 8.41
N SER A 125 -4.62 1.86 8.29
CA SER A 125 -5.07 3.24 8.28
C SER A 125 -6.09 3.52 7.17
N CYS A 126 -5.89 3.01 5.95
CA CYS A 126 -6.87 3.20 4.87
C CYS A 126 -8.24 2.59 5.21
N LEU A 127 -8.27 1.40 5.81
CA LEU A 127 -9.52 0.75 6.23
C LEU A 127 -10.23 1.53 7.34
N GLU A 128 -9.49 1.97 8.36
CA GLU A 128 -10.04 2.75 9.48
C GLU A 128 -10.56 4.11 9.01
N LEU A 129 -9.79 4.83 8.19
CA LEU A 129 -10.21 6.12 7.62
C LEU A 129 -11.36 5.98 6.62
N ALA A 130 -11.41 4.89 5.86
CA ALA A 130 -12.54 4.59 4.98
C ALA A 130 -13.82 4.40 5.80
N ARG A 131 -13.76 3.64 6.92
CA ARG A 131 -14.91 3.44 7.82
C ARG A 131 -15.35 4.75 8.45
N GLU A 132 -14.40 5.60 8.86
CA GLU A 132 -14.67 6.92 9.43
C GLU A 132 -15.33 7.89 8.42
N ARG A 133 -14.79 7.97 7.19
CA ARG A 133 -15.12 9.07 6.25
C ARG A 133 -16.13 8.70 5.17
N LEU A 134 -16.23 7.42 4.81
CA LEU A 134 -17.11 6.96 3.73
C LEU A 134 -18.43 6.41 4.27
N GLY A 135 -18.44 5.98 5.54
CA GLY A 135 -19.63 5.59 6.30
C GLY A 135 -20.47 4.50 5.61
N ASP A 136 -21.79 4.56 5.79
CA ASP A 136 -22.77 3.57 5.29
C ASP A 136 -22.91 3.52 3.75
N ASN A 137 -22.30 4.47 3.04
CA ASN A 137 -22.44 4.59 1.59
C ASN A 137 -21.54 3.63 0.80
N ILE A 138 -20.50 3.09 1.44
CA ILE A 138 -19.52 2.18 0.83
C ILE A 138 -19.28 1.02 1.78
N VAL A 139 -19.55 -0.20 1.31
CA VAL A 139 -19.22 -1.42 2.05
C VAL A 139 -17.70 -1.60 2.05
N ILE A 140 -17.10 -1.83 3.21
CA ILE A 140 -15.65 -2.02 3.34
C ILE A 140 -15.38 -3.47 3.68
N THR A 141 -14.73 -4.18 2.75
CA THR A 141 -14.63 -5.64 2.80
C THR A 141 -13.17 -6.08 2.74
N GLU A 142 -12.80 -6.98 3.65
CA GLU A 142 -11.56 -7.76 3.59
C GLU A 142 -11.91 -9.16 3.09
N HIS A 143 -11.80 -9.41 1.79
CA HIS A 143 -12.21 -10.67 1.17
C HIS A 143 -11.32 -11.05 -0.02
N LYS A 144 -11.19 -12.35 -0.27
CA LYS A 144 -10.37 -12.85 -1.37
C LYS A 144 -11.02 -12.45 -2.70
N TYR A 145 -10.22 -11.90 -3.60
CA TYR A 145 -10.62 -11.62 -4.97
C TYR A 145 -9.45 -11.96 -5.89
N SER A 146 -9.78 -12.38 -7.11
CA SER A 146 -8.79 -12.71 -8.14
C SER A 146 -8.76 -11.64 -9.22
N ILE A 147 -7.74 -11.69 -10.06
CA ILE A 147 -7.66 -10.86 -11.27
C ILE A 147 -8.84 -11.14 -12.21
N ASP A 148 -9.35 -12.38 -12.27
CA ASP A 148 -10.55 -12.72 -13.05
C ASP A 148 -11.77 -11.94 -12.58
N GLY A 149 -11.95 -11.80 -11.26
CA GLY A 149 -13.04 -11.00 -10.70
C GLY A 149 -12.91 -9.50 -11.03
N VAL A 150 -11.68 -8.99 -11.13
CA VAL A 150 -11.41 -7.62 -11.60
C VAL A 150 -11.74 -7.50 -13.09
N ILE A 151 -11.34 -8.47 -13.91
CA ILE A 151 -11.64 -8.51 -15.35
C ILE A 151 -13.16 -8.57 -15.61
N GLU A 152 -13.88 -9.39 -14.84
CA GLU A 152 -15.35 -9.45 -14.90
C GLU A 152 -15.96 -8.09 -14.55
N ALA A 153 -15.51 -7.47 -13.45
CA ALA A 153 -15.98 -6.16 -13.03
C ALA A 153 -15.71 -5.05 -14.05
N ASP A 154 -14.57 -5.09 -14.74
CA ASP A 154 -14.24 -4.21 -15.85
C ASP A 154 -15.21 -4.41 -17.03
N SER A 155 -15.41 -5.66 -17.45
CA SER A 155 -16.32 -5.99 -18.57
C SER A 155 -17.78 -5.56 -18.31
N GLU A 156 -18.18 -5.49 -17.04
CA GLU A 156 -19.50 -5.05 -16.60
C GLU A 156 -19.55 -3.54 -16.26
N GLY A 157 -18.45 -2.80 -16.42
CA GLY A 157 -18.38 -1.36 -16.11
C GLY A 157 -18.59 -1.04 -14.63
N ARG A 158 -18.24 -1.97 -13.74
CA ARG A 158 -18.48 -1.85 -12.29
C ARG A 158 -17.31 -1.25 -11.52
N ILE A 159 -16.09 -1.27 -12.06
CA ILE A 159 -14.93 -0.65 -11.40
C ILE A 159 -15.10 0.86 -11.36
N LEU A 160 -14.83 1.47 -10.22
CA LEU A 160 -14.95 2.91 -10.01
C LEU A 160 -13.60 3.59 -9.76
N GLU A 161 -12.77 3.02 -8.89
CA GLU A 161 -11.43 3.53 -8.56
C GLU A 161 -10.54 2.36 -8.11
N ALA A 162 -9.22 2.50 -8.20
CA ALA A 162 -8.28 1.60 -7.55
C ALA A 162 -7.06 2.37 -7.06
N PHE A 163 -6.43 1.87 -5.99
CA PHE A 163 -5.22 2.49 -5.46
C PHE A 163 -4.32 1.48 -4.75
N ALA A 164 -3.02 1.75 -4.76
CA ALA A 164 -2.02 1.05 -3.97
C ALA A 164 -1.69 1.86 -2.71
N ALA A 165 -1.61 1.16 -1.56
CA ALA A 165 -1.35 1.75 -0.25
C ALA A 165 -0.03 1.23 0.34
N GLY A 166 0.90 2.14 0.64
CA GLY A 166 2.20 1.78 1.21
C GLY A 166 3.03 3.00 1.58
N THR A 167 3.94 2.87 2.56
CA THR A 167 4.65 4.02 3.16
C THR A 167 5.41 4.92 2.18
N ALA A 168 5.79 4.44 0.99
CA ALA A 168 6.52 5.23 0.02
C ALA A 168 5.65 6.33 -0.64
N PHE A 169 4.49 5.94 -1.18
CA PHE A 169 3.54 6.85 -1.86
C PHE A 169 2.34 7.21 -0.99
N PHE A 170 2.24 6.60 0.20
CA PHE A 170 1.07 6.50 1.06
C PHE A 170 -0.14 5.89 0.35
N ILE A 171 -0.75 6.64 -0.56
CA ILE A 171 -1.85 6.23 -1.42
C ILE A 171 -1.55 6.73 -2.83
N CYS A 172 -1.46 5.79 -3.77
CA CYS A 172 -1.20 6.04 -5.18
C CYS A 172 -2.38 5.51 -6.00
N ALA A 173 -3.05 6.38 -6.75
CA ALA A 173 -4.13 5.92 -7.62
C ALA A 173 -3.57 5.07 -8.76
N VAL A 174 -4.35 4.06 -9.16
CA VAL A 174 -4.02 3.12 -10.23
C VAL A 174 -4.97 3.39 -11.38
N SER A 175 -4.44 3.60 -12.58
CA SER A 175 -5.20 3.87 -13.79
C SER A 175 -5.27 2.69 -14.75
N GLN A 176 -4.36 1.72 -14.60
CA GLN A 176 -4.33 0.55 -15.46
C GLN A 176 -3.74 -0.66 -14.74
N ILE A 177 -4.23 -1.85 -15.09
CA ILE A 177 -3.61 -3.13 -14.77
C ILE A 177 -3.42 -3.89 -16.09
N HIS A 178 -2.18 -4.17 -16.45
CA HIS A 178 -1.86 -5.06 -17.57
C HIS A 178 -1.77 -6.50 -17.08
N HIS A 179 -2.57 -7.38 -17.67
CA HIS A 179 -2.61 -8.79 -17.32
C HIS A 179 -2.62 -9.66 -18.57
N HIS A 180 -1.54 -10.43 -18.77
CA HIS A 180 -1.38 -11.39 -19.88
C HIS A 180 -1.83 -10.86 -21.26
N GLY A 181 -1.36 -9.66 -21.64
CA GLY A 181 -1.69 -9.06 -22.94
C GLY A 181 -3.03 -8.30 -22.98
N LYS A 182 -3.78 -8.25 -21.87
CA LYS A 182 -5.01 -7.48 -21.74
C LYS A 182 -4.81 -6.31 -20.79
N ASP A 183 -5.22 -5.12 -21.24
CA ASP A 183 -5.27 -3.93 -20.40
C ASP A 183 -6.65 -3.81 -19.74
N ILE A 184 -6.65 -3.64 -18.42
CA ILE A 184 -7.81 -3.28 -17.61
C ILE A 184 -7.65 -1.80 -17.26
N ASN A 185 -8.52 -0.94 -17.80
CA ASN A 185 -8.44 0.50 -17.56
C ASN A 185 -9.30 0.87 -16.35
N ILE A 186 -8.66 1.39 -15.31
CA ILE A 186 -9.34 1.83 -14.10
C ILE A 186 -9.77 3.28 -14.28
N PRO A 187 -11.06 3.63 -14.06
CA PRO A 187 -11.51 5.01 -14.18
C PRO A 187 -10.75 5.92 -13.22
N MET A 188 -10.34 7.09 -13.75
CA MET A 188 -9.71 8.16 -13.00
C MET A 188 -10.70 9.33 -12.84
N GLY A 189 -10.39 10.24 -11.92
CA GLY A 189 -11.15 11.48 -11.74
C GLY A 189 -10.93 12.49 -12.88
N PRO A 190 -11.54 13.69 -12.77
CA PRO A 190 -11.32 14.79 -13.71
C PRO A 190 -9.83 15.07 -13.90
N GLU A 191 -9.43 15.41 -15.13
CA GLU A 191 -8.03 15.71 -15.49
C GLU A 191 -7.05 14.55 -15.24
N ASN A 192 -7.54 13.32 -15.16
CA ASN A 192 -6.78 12.11 -14.82
C ASN A 192 -6.17 12.12 -13.40
N GLU A 193 -6.76 12.90 -12.50
CA GLU A 193 -6.40 12.91 -11.09
C GLU A 193 -7.02 11.72 -10.35
N PRO A 194 -6.55 11.37 -9.13
CA PRO A 194 -7.18 10.36 -8.31
C PRO A 194 -8.69 10.60 -8.13
N GLY A 195 -9.46 9.51 -8.06
CA GLY A 195 -10.91 9.56 -7.83
C GLY A 195 -11.28 10.11 -6.45
N GLU A 196 -12.57 10.36 -6.24
CA GLU A 196 -13.08 11.05 -5.05
C GLU A 196 -12.78 10.28 -3.76
N VAL A 197 -12.97 8.95 -3.76
CA VAL A 197 -12.74 8.11 -2.58
C VAL A 197 -11.25 8.07 -2.25
N THR A 198 -10.42 7.84 -3.27
CA THR A 198 -8.96 7.83 -3.14
C THR A 198 -8.46 9.16 -2.58
N LYS A 199 -8.96 10.30 -3.08
CA LYS A 199 -8.64 11.65 -2.57
C LYS A 199 -9.06 11.85 -1.12
N LYS A 200 -10.27 11.42 -0.74
CA LYS A 200 -10.78 11.58 0.63
C LYS A 200 -9.92 10.82 1.65
N ILE A 201 -9.59 9.56 1.37
CA ILE A 201 -8.75 8.74 2.26
C ILE A 201 -7.34 9.35 2.33
N LYS A 202 -6.76 9.72 1.18
CA LYS A 202 -5.42 10.32 1.12
C LYS A 202 -5.34 11.64 1.88
N SER A 203 -6.28 12.54 1.64
CA SER A 203 -6.33 13.85 2.31
C SER A 203 -6.43 13.68 3.82
N ARG A 204 -7.34 12.80 4.29
CA ARG A 204 -7.49 12.52 5.71
C ARG A 204 -6.22 11.95 6.34
N LEU A 205 -5.54 11.03 5.67
CA LEU A 205 -4.26 10.49 6.15
C LEU A 205 -3.21 11.59 6.29
N PHE A 206 -3.12 12.50 5.32
CA PHE A 206 -2.21 13.64 5.36
C PHE A 206 -2.55 14.63 6.47
N ASP A 207 -3.84 14.89 6.71
CA ASP A 207 -4.28 15.77 7.81
C ASP A 207 -3.83 15.24 9.17
N VAL A 208 -3.86 13.92 9.35
CA VAL A 208 -3.32 13.26 10.55
C VAL A 208 -1.81 13.38 10.61
N MET A 209 -1.09 13.02 9.54
CA MET A 209 0.37 13.02 9.51
C MET A 209 0.99 14.39 9.76
N TYR A 210 0.40 15.44 9.20
CA TYR A 210 0.86 16.83 9.37
C TYR A 210 0.26 17.53 10.58
N SER A 211 -0.46 16.79 11.44
CA SER A 211 -1.14 17.33 12.63
C SER A 211 -2.06 18.52 12.31
N LYS A 212 -2.69 18.53 11.13
CA LYS A 212 -3.76 19.48 10.79
C LYS A 212 -5.04 19.17 11.55
N THR A 213 -5.21 17.90 11.93
CA THR A 213 -6.25 17.43 12.85
C THR A 213 -5.61 16.62 13.96
N GLN A 214 -6.07 16.81 15.19
CA GLN A 214 -5.64 15.98 16.32
C GLN A 214 -6.17 14.55 16.13
N HIS A 215 -5.26 13.57 16.25
CA HIS A 215 -5.57 12.15 16.08
C HIS A 215 -4.60 11.32 16.94
N GLU A 216 -5.07 10.21 17.50
CA GLU A 216 -4.27 9.33 18.36
C GLU A 216 -3.03 8.72 17.68
N TRP A 217 -3.04 8.62 16.35
CA TRP A 217 -1.90 8.11 15.56
C TRP A 217 -0.77 9.13 15.42
N GLY A 218 -1.07 10.42 15.60
CA GLY A 218 -0.12 11.51 15.41
C GLY A 218 0.61 11.83 16.72
N VAL A 219 1.88 11.44 16.83
CA VAL A 219 2.74 11.83 17.95
C VAL A 219 3.61 13.01 17.54
N VAL A 220 3.42 14.15 18.20
CA VAL A 220 4.23 15.35 17.98
C VAL A 220 5.53 15.22 18.76
N ILE A 221 6.66 15.20 18.05
CA ILE A 221 7.99 15.23 18.67
C ILE A 221 8.45 16.70 18.72
N PRO A 222 8.62 17.29 19.91
CA PRO A 222 9.14 18.65 20.01
C PRO A 222 10.59 18.70 19.54
N GLU A 223 10.95 19.73 18.77
CA GLU A 223 12.35 20.05 18.52
C GLU A 223 12.97 20.48 19.86
N LYS A 224 14.03 19.78 20.28
CA LYS A 224 14.91 20.30 21.33
C LYS A 224 15.87 21.28 20.67
N GLU A 225 15.86 22.53 21.13
CA GLU A 225 16.88 23.52 20.81
C GLU A 225 18.28 23.06 21.24
#